data_AF-A0A196MMB7-F1
#
_entry.id   AF-A0A196MMB7-F1
#
_cell.length_a   1.000
_cell.length_b   1.000
_cell.length_c   1.000
_cell.angle_alpha   90.00
_cell.angle_beta   90.00
_cell.angle_gamma   90.00
#
_symmetry.space_group_name_H-M   'P 1'
#
loop_
_entity.id
_entity.type
_entity.pdbx_description
1 polymer ?
#
loop_
_entity_poly.entity_id
_entity_poly.type
_entity_poly.pdbx_seq_one_letter_code
_entity_poly.pdbx_strand_id
1 'polypeptide(L)'
;MTKATPFTLAFDCWSLGVEAWSVIGLRIPRLMAGNPAAAIEAHRMVAEKIEAVTILQWKMMTGELGRTGHEALAHSVAHYRKAVAKNRRRLGGRRAARG
;
A
#
# COMPACT_ATOMS: atom_id res chain seq x y z
N MET A 1 -7.34 16.19 13.38
CA MET A 1 -7.16 15.93 11.93
C MET A 1 -6.44 17.13 11.36
N THR A 2 -5.14 17.04 11.13
CA THR A 2 -4.39 18.12 10.47
C THR A 2 -4.99 18.32 9.07
N LYS A 3 -5.43 19.54 8.74
CA LYS A 3 -5.98 19.84 7.40
C LYS A 3 -4.91 19.47 6.37
N ALA A 4 -5.22 18.53 5.48
CA ALA A 4 -4.33 18.19 4.38
C ALA A 4 -4.18 19.43 3.49
N THR A 5 -3.01 20.04 3.49
CA THR A 5 -2.65 21.09 2.52
C THR A 5 -2.13 20.41 1.25
N PRO A 6 -2.19 21.08 0.08
CA PRO A 6 -1.64 20.53 -1.17
C PRO A 6 -0.20 20.03 -1.03
N PHE A 7 0.64 20.73 -0.27
CA PHE A 7 2.03 20.34 -0.02
C PHE A 7 2.14 19.07 0.83
N THR A 8 1.39 18.98 1.95
CA THR A 8 1.37 17.76 2.78
C THR A 8 0.84 16.56 2.01
N LEU A 9 -0.15 16.77 1.14
CA LEU A 9 -0.71 15.72 0.30
C LEU A 9 0.27 15.25 -0.79
N ALA A 10 1.00 16.18 -1.41
CA ALA A 10 2.07 15.84 -2.35
C ALA A 10 3.18 15.01 -1.68
N PHE A 11 3.61 15.43 -0.48
CA PHE A 11 4.56 14.66 0.32
C PHE A 11 4.01 13.28 0.71
N ASP A 12 2.70 13.21 1.00
CA ASP A 12 2.04 11.97 1.34
C ASP A 12 1.97 10.98 0.17
N CYS A 13 1.69 11.48 -1.04
CA CYS A 13 1.76 10.70 -2.28
C CYS A 13 3.18 10.20 -2.55
N TRP A 14 4.18 11.08 -2.43
CA TRP A 14 5.58 10.73 -2.64
C TRP A 14 6.06 9.66 -1.67
N SER A 15 5.83 9.86 -0.37
CA SER A 15 6.21 8.90 0.67
C SER A 15 5.48 7.55 0.53
N LEU A 16 4.20 7.55 0.14
CA LEU A 16 3.46 6.34 -0.20
C LEU A 16 4.13 5.60 -1.38
N GLY A 17 4.53 6.34 -2.42
CA GLY A 17 5.30 5.80 -3.53
C GLY A 17 6.57 5.11 -3.05
N VAL A 18 7.43 5.82 -2.34
CA VAL A 18 8.69 5.28 -1.78
C VAL A 18 8.43 4.03 -0.94
N GLU A 19 7.39 4.02 -0.10
CA GLU A 19 7.06 2.87 0.73
C GLU A 19 6.64 1.66 -0.12
N ALA A 20 5.81 1.87 -1.15
CA ALA A 20 5.41 0.83 -2.09
C ALA A 20 6.61 0.25 -2.86
N TRP A 21 7.54 1.09 -3.30
CA TRP A 21 8.79 0.68 -3.97
C TRP A 21 9.70 -0.14 -3.04
N SER A 22 9.87 0.28 -1.78
CA SER A 22 10.68 -0.45 -0.80
C SER A 22 10.17 -1.88 -0.58
N VAL A 23 8.86 -2.02 -0.57
CA VAL A 23 8.14 -3.27 -0.37
C VAL A 23 8.34 -4.23 -1.56
N ILE A 24 8.50 -3.72 -2.78
CA ILE A 24 8.93 -4.50 -3.96
C ILE A 24 10.40 -4.92 -3.82
N GLY A 25 11.28 -3.99 -3.47
CA GLY A 25 12.70 -4.26 -3.27
C GLY A 25 12.98 -5.37 -2.26
N LEU A 26 12.23 -5.42 -1.15
CA LEU A 26 12.34 -6.48 -0.13
C LEU A 26 12.05 -7.90 -0.65
N ARG A 27 11.45 -8.06 -1.84
CA ARG A 27 11.06 -9.36 -2.39
C ARG A 27 12.02 -9.89 -3.42
N ILE A 28 12.67 -9.01 -4.19
CA ILE A 28 13.56 -9.39 -5.28
C ILE A 28 14.60 -10.42 -4.80
N PRO A 29 15.32 -10.24 -3.68
CA PRO A 29 16.29 -11.24 -3.22
C PRO A 29 15.68 -12.61 -2.91
N ARG A 30 14.47 -12.65 -2.34
CA ARG A 30 13.79 -13.90 -1.95
C ARG A 30 13.28 -14.67 -3.17
N LEU A 31 12.80 -13.95 -4.18
CA LEU A 31 12.39 -14.53 -5.46
C LEU A 31 13.60 -15.07 -6.24
N MET A 32 14.69 -14.30 -6.29
CA MET A 32 15.94 -14.73 -6.94
C MET A 32 16.57 -15.94 -6.25
N ALA A 33 16.39 -16.10 -4.94
CA ALA A 33 16.81 -17.28 -4.19
C ALA A 33 15.90 -18.52 -4.41
N GLY A 34 14.91 -18.45 -5.29
CA GLY A 34 14.02 -19.58 -5.61
C GLY A 34 13.08 -19.98 -4.48
N ASN A 35 12.83 -19.10 -3.50
CA ASN A 35 12.04 -19.45 -2.32
C ASN A 35 10.54 -19.64 -2.66
N PRO A 36 9.95 -20.85 -2.53
CA PRO A 36 8.55 -21.10 -2.87
C PRO A 36 7.57 -20.25 -2.05
N ALA A 37 7.92 -19.95 -0.79
CA ALA A 37 7.11 -19.07 0.07
C ALA A 37 7.10 -17.62 -0.43
N ALA A 38 8.11 -17.18 -1.18
CA ALA A 38 8.13 -15.87 -1.81
C ALA A 38 7.17 -15.78 -3.01
N ALA A 39 6.96 -16.88 -3.73
CA ALA A 39 6.00 -16.94 -4.84
C ALA A 39 4.54 -16.85 -4.33
N ILE A 40 4.19 -17.63 -3.31
CA ILE A 40 2.87 -17.57 -2.64
C ILE A 40 2.62 -16.16 -2.09
N GLU A 41 3.65 -15.57 -1.47
CA GLU A 41 3.60 -14.22 -0.97
C GLU A 41 3.33 -13.19 -2.08
N ALA A 42 3.98 -13.33 -3.25
CA ALA A 42 3.75 -12.47 -4.40
C ALA A 42 2.29 -12.54 -4.89
N HIS A 43 1.72 -13.75 -5.03
CA HIS A 43 0.31 -13.92 -5.39
C HIS A 43 -0.64 -13.25 -4.40
N ARG A 44 -0.41 -13.45 -3.08
CA ARG A 44 -1.21 -12.80 -2.04
C ARG A 44 -1.18 -11.28 -2.15
N MET A 45 -0.07 -10.71 -2.58
CA MET A 45 0.08 -9.26 -2.73
C MET A 45 -0.55 -8.71 -4.00
N VAL A 46 -0.75 -9.53 -5.03
CA VAL A 46 -1.59 -9.17 -6.17
C VAL A 46 -3.04 -9.12 -5.71
N ALA A 47 -3.49 -10.13 -4.96
CA ALA A 47 -4.84 -10.14 -4.38
C ALA A 47 -5.08 -8.92 -3.48
N GLU A 48 -4.14 -8.56 -2.61
CA GLU A 48 -4.23 -7.34 -1.77
C GLU A 48 -4.31 -6.04 -2.59
N LYS A 49 -3.64 -5.96 -3.76
CA LYS A 49 -3.76 -4.79 -4.65
C LYS A 49 -5.13 -4.72 -5.30
N ILE A 50 -5.64 -5.86 -5.76
CA ILE A 50 -6.99 -5.96 -6.34
C ILE A 50 -8.02 -5.54 -5.29
N GLU A 51 -7.93 -6.09 -4.07
CA GLU A 51 -8.78 -5.72 -2.93
C GLU A 51 -8.70 -4.22 -2.60
N ALA A 52 -7.50 -3.64 -2.59
CA ALA A 52 -7.36 -2.21 -2.35
C ALA A 52 -8.03 -1.37 -3.44
N VAL A 53 -7.89 -1.75 -4.71
CA VAL A 53 -8.53 -1.04 -5.83
C VAL A 53 -10.06 -1.19 -5.77
N THR A 54 -10.58 -2.40 -5.51
CA THR A 54 -12.03 -2.63 -5.44
C THR A 54 -12.67 -1.87 -4.30
N ILE A 55 -12.04 -1.83 -3.11
CA ILE A 55 -12.53 -1.04 -1.98
C ILE A 55 -12.48 0.46 -2.33
N LEU A 56 -11.46 0.93 -3.03
CA LEU A 56 -11.37 2.33 -3.42
C LEU A 56 -12.47 2.71 -4.43
N GLN A 57 -12.73 1.86 -5.42
CA GLN A 57 -13.83 2.02 -6.37
C GLN A 57 -15.17 2.03 -5.65
N TRP A 58 -15.39 1.12 -4.70
CA TRP A 58 -16.60 1.10 -3.88
C TRP A 58 -16.77 2.42 -3.12
N LYS A 59 -15.72 2.90 -2.44
CA LYS A 59 -15.74 4.19 -1.73
C LYS A 59 -16.02 5.37 -2.66
N MET A 60 -15.56 5.30 -3.91
CA MET A 60 -15.88 6.30 -4.91
C MET A 60 -17.37 6.26 -5.27
N MET A 61 -17.92 5.07 -5.52
CA MET A 61 -19.34 4.88 -5.86
C MET A 61 -20.28 5.27 -4.70
N THR A 62 -19.89 5.03 -3.45
CA THR A 62 -20.68 5.38 -2.26
C THR A 62 -20.46 6.82 -1.79
N GLY A 63 -19.54 7.57 -2.40
CA GLY A 63 -19.21 8.95 -2.00
C GLY A 63 -18.36 9.05 -0.71
N GLU A 64 -17.85 7.95 -0.19
CA GLU A 64 -16.97 7.90 1.00
C GLU A 64 -15.59 8.55 0.76
N LEU A 65 -15.23 8.81 -0.51
CA LEU A 65 -14.03 9.58 -0.85
C LEU A 65 -14.19 11.09 -0.63
N GLY A 66 -15.38 11.57 -0.31
CA GLY A 66 -15.64 13.00 -0.10
C GLY A 66 -16.27 13.66 -1.32
N ARG A 67 -16.51 14.96 -1.20
CA ARG A 67 -17.31 15.75 -2.18
C ARG A 67 -16.45 16.61 -3.09
N THR A 68 -15.16 16.72 -2.79
CA THR A 68 -14.19 17.50 -3.57
C THR A 68 -13.05 16.61 -4.07
N GLY A 69 -12.41 17.02 -5.18
CA GLY A 69 -11.25 16.28 -5.70
C GLY A 69 -10.09 16.18 -4.70
N HIS A 70 -9.92 17.19 -3.84
CA HIS A 70 -8.90 17.20 -2.80
C HIS A 70 -9.15 16.16 -1.70
N GLU A 71 -10.39 16.08 -1.22
CA GLU A 71 -10.81 15.04 -0.26
C GLU A 71 -10.66 13.65 -0.87
N ALA A 72 -11.09 13.49 -2.13
CA ALA A 72 -11.00 12.22 -2.83
C ALA A 72 -9.55 11.73 -2.95
N LEU A 73 -8.63 12.63 -3.27
CA LEU A 73 -7.21 12.32 -3.32
C LEU A 73 -6.65 11.97 -1.93
N ALA A 74 -6.94 12.78 -0.90
CA ALA A 74 -6.48 12.53 0.46
C ALA A 74 -6.98 11.19 1.03
N HIS A 75 -8.27 10.87 0.84
CA HIS A 75 -8.86 9.61 1.30
C HIS A 75 -8.31 8.41 0.52
N SER A 76 -8.02 8.58 -0.78
CA SER A 76 -7.37 7.56 -1.60
C SER A 76 -5.96 7.25 -1.11
N VAL A 77 -5.16 8.28 -0.82
CA VAL A 77 -3.80 8.12 -0.29
C VAL A 77 -3.83 7.44 1.08
N ALA A 78 -4.73 7.84 1.96
CA ALA A 78 -4.91 7.22 3.28
C ALA A 78 -5.30 5.73 3.17
N HIS A 79 -6.15 5.39 2.20
CA HIS A 79 -6.54 4.00 1.92
C HIS A 79 -5.35 3.15 1.48
N TYR A 80 -4.57 3.62 0.50
CA TYR A 80 -3.40 2.88 0.02
C TYR A 80 -2.28 2.78 1.07
N ARG A 81 -2.05 3.83 1.87
CA ARG A 81 -1.07 3.79 2.98
C ARG A 81 -1.34 2.65 3.95
N LYS A 82 -2.60 2.44 4.34
CA LYS A 82 -2.97 1.33 5.23
C LYS A 82 -2.61 -0.03 4.61
N ALA A 83 -2.87 -0.22 3.32
CA ALA A 83 -2.55 -1.44 2.61
C ALA A 83 -1.03 -1.67 2.51
N VAL A 84 -0.25 -0.63 2.17
CA VAL A 84 1.21 -0.71 2.06
C VAL A 84 1.86 -0.96 3.43
N ALA A 85 1.42 -0.29 4.48
CA ALA A 85 1.93 -0.51 5.84
C ALA A 85 1.69 -1.94 6.33
N LYS A 86 0.51 -2.52 6.06
CA LYS A 86 0.21 -3.94 6.34
C LYS A 86 1.21 -4.87 5.63
N ASN A 87 1.52 -4.57 4.38
CA ASN A 87 2.47 -5.34 3.57
C ASN A 87 3.90 -5.25 4.14
N ARG A 88 4.37 -4.02 4.42
CA ARG A 88 5.68 -3.76 5.01
C ARG A 88 5.84 -4.45 6.35
N ARG A 89 4.87 -4.35 7.26
CA ARG A 89 4.90 -5.03 8.56
C ARG A 89 5.05 -6.54 8.42
N ARG A 90 4.33 -7.15 7.48
CA ARG A 90 4.40 -8.60 7.23
C ARG A 90 5.75 -9.04 6.66
N LEU A 91 6.33 -8.24 5.76
CA LEU A 91 7.63 -8.53 5.16
C LEU A 91 8.80 -8.24 6.10
N GLY A 92 8.68 -7.20 6.93
CA GLY A 92 9.65 -6.83 7.96
C GLY A 92 9.62 -7.76 9.18
N GLY A 93 8.42 -8.16 9.62
CA GLY A 93 8.24 -9.09 10.74
C GLY A 93 8.70 -10.52 10.45
N ARG A 94 8.79 -10.92 9.17
CA ARG A 94 9.28 -12.24 8.79
C ARG A 94 10.82 -12.40 8.85
N ARG A 95 11.55 -11.36 9.25
CA ARG A 95 13.00 -11.43 9.51
C ARG A 95 13.34 -11.86 10.95
N ALA A 96 12.36 -11.91 11.86
CA ALA A 96 12.57 -12.37 13.25
C ALA A 96 12.22 -13.85 13.49
N ALA A 97 11.59 -14.53 12.52
CA ALA A 97 11.11 -15.90 12.72
C ALA A 97 11.91 -16.98 11.97
N ARG A 98 12.83 -16.62 11.06
CA ARG A 98 13.69 -17.57 10.31
C ARG A 98 14.98 -16.91 9.83
N GLY A 99 15.77 -16.42 10.77
CA GLY A 99 17.21 -16.18 10.63
C GLY A 99 17.92 -17.10 11.59
#